data_AF-A0A966RGX9-F1
#
_entry.id   AF-A0A966RGX9-F1
#
_cell.length_a   1.000
_cell.length_b   1.000
_cell.length_c   1.000
_cell.angle_alpha   90.00
_cell.angle_beta   90.00
_cell.angle_gamma   90.00
#
_symmetry.space_group_name_H-M   'P 1'
#
loop_
_entity.id
_entity.type
_entity.pdbx_description
1 polymer ?
#
loop_
_entity_poly.entity_id
_entity_poly.type
_entity_poly.pdbx_seq_one_letter_code
_entity_poly.pdbx_strand_id
1 'polypeptide(L)'
;MNREELRELVWQEMPLLRSRLIGRARMDRVVDLIIDRAPLEVLPYVDRGSREEEVVTRAWQGSVKNRYCAEYGDDAIQFGPLFWIVVSPLIQYAIQAILKWWLESASHRVLIVGWRKEGMR
;
A
#
# COMPACT_ATOMS: atom_id res chain seq x y z
N MET A 1 -15.26 2.79 -8.82
CA MET A 1 -14.07 2.56 -7.98
C MET A 1 -14.39 2.94 -6.53
N ASN A 2 -14.79 1.95 -5.74
CA ASN A 2 -14.85 2.01 -4.28
C ASN A 2 -13.58 1.37 -3.66
N ARG A 3 -13.44 1.42 -2.34
CA ARG A 3 -12.26 0.89 -1.63
C ARG A 3 -12.09 -0.63 -1.82
N GLU A 4 -13.19 -1.37 -1.96
CA GLU A 4 -13.17 -2.81 -2.19
C GLU A 4 -12.68 -3.17 -3.60
N GLU A 5 -13.14 -2.42 -4.61
CA GLU A 5 -12.68 -2.55 -6.00
C GLU A 5 -11.17 -2.25 -6.11
N LEU A 6 -10.65 -1.29 -5.33
CA LEU A 6 -9.21 -1.04 -5.27
C LEU A 6 -8.44 -2.20 -4.61
N ARG A 7 -8.96 -2.78 -3.51
CA ARG A 7 -8.36 -3.97 -2.89
C ARG A 7 -8.31 -5.15 -3.88
N GLU A 8 -9.39 -5.36 -4.64
CA GLU A 8 -9.45 -6.40 -5.67
C GLU A 8 -8.45 -6.13 -6.80
N LEU A 9 -8.35 -4.89 -7.28
CA LEU A 9 -7.36 -4.50 -8.29
C LEU A 9 -5.94 -4.80 -7.81
N VAL A 10 -5.62 -4.39 -6.57
CA VAL A 10 -4.31 -4.67 -5.99
C VAL A 10 -4.07 -6.17 -5.86
N TRP A 11 -5.08 -6.93 -5.42
CA TRP A 11 -4.99 -8.39 -5.28
C TRP A 11 -4.71 -9.10 -6.61
N GLN A 12 -5.37 -8.67 -7.69
CA GLN A 12 -5.19 -9.24 -9.04
C GLN A 12 -3.80 -8.97 -9.63
N GLU A 13 -3.20 -7.83 -9.29
CA GLU A 13 -1.86 -7.44 -9.72
C GLU A 13 -0.75 -8.16 -8.91
N MET A 14 -1.09 -8.93 -7.86
CA MET A 14 -0.09 -9.55 -6.99
C MET A 14 0.52 -10.85 -7.53
N PRO A 15 1.80 -11.14 -7.23
CA PRO A 15 2.39 -12.44 -7.46
C PRO A 15 1.67 -13.55 -6.66
N LEU A 16 1.01 -14.47 -7.38
CA LEU A 16 0.14 -15.54 -6.84
C LEU A 16 0.76 -16.37 -5.70
N LEU A 17 2.07 -16.65 -5.77
CA LEU A 17 2.77 -17.44 -4.75
C LEU A 17 2.87 -16.72 -3.40
N ARG A 18 3.17 -15.42 -3.43
CA ARG A 18 3.39 -14.64 -2.20
C ARG A 18 2.08 -14.16 -1.60
N SER A 19 1.10 -13.79 -2.43
CA SER A 19 -0.23 -13.37 -1.97
C SER A 19 -0.97 -14.50 -1.25
N ARG A 20 -0.83 -15.75 -1.71
CA ARG A 20 -1.38 -16.94 -1.02
C ARG A 20 -0.76 -17.21 0.35
N LEU A 21 0.53 -16.94 0.54
CA LEU A 21 1.23 -17.15 1.82
C LEU A 21 0.78 -16.16 2.90
N ILE A 22 0.49 -14.91 2.53
CA ILE A 22 0.02 -13.89 3.47
C ILE A 22 -1.47 -14.05 3.76
N GLY A 23 -2.24 -14.42 2.75
CA GLY A 23 -3.70 -14.50 2.80
C GLY A 23 -4.38 -13.16 2.53
N ARG A 24 -5.58 -13.24 1.96
CA ARG A 24 -6.35 -12.08 1.47
C ARG A 24 -6.66 -11.06 2.57
N ALA A 25 -7.15 -11.51 3.72
CA ALA A 25 -7.52 -10.63 4.83
C ALA A 25 -6.33 -9.84 5.43
N ARG A 26 -5.09 -10.34 5.33
CA ARG A 26 -3.90 -9.56 5.72
C ARG A 26 -3.52 -8.57 4.63
N MET A 27 -3.67 -8.96 3.36
CA MET A 27 -3.39 -8.07 2.25
C MET A 27 -4.37 -6.88 2.20
N ASP A 28 -5.65 -7.12 2.44
CA ASP A 28 -6.67 -6.05 2.52
C ASP A 28 -6.28 -5.01 3.59
N ARG A 29 -5.80 -5.46 4.75
CA ARG A 29 -5.27 -4.58 5.81
C ARG A 29 -4.03 -3.81 5.38
N VAL A 30 -3.14 -4.44 4.63
CA VAL A 30 -1.97 -3.75 4.06
C VAL A 30 -2.41 -2.67 3.08
N VAL A 31 -3.37 -2.95 2.20
CA VAL A 31 -3.94 -1.96 1.27
C VAL A 31 -4.55 -0.79 2.04
N ASP A 32 -5.29 -1.08 3.11
CA ASP A 32 -5.87 -0.04 3.96
C ASP A 32 -4.79 0.84 4.59
N LEU A 33 -3.75 0.24 5.16
CA LEU A 33 -2.62 0.97 5.70
C LEU A 33 -1.90 1.82 4.66
N ILE A 34 -1.77 1.32 3.42
CA ILE A 34 -1.18 2.07 2.32
C ILE A 34 -2.02 3.30 2.01
N ILE A 35 -3.34 3.16 1.86
CA ILE A 35 -4.29 4.26 1.61
C ILE A 35 -4.22 5.30 2.73
N ASP A 36 -4.29 4.87 3.98
CA ASP A 36 -4.31 5.76 5.15
C ASP A 36 -3.00 6.55 5.30
N ARG A 37 -1.89 5.96 4.84
CA ARG A 37 -0.54 6.55 4.88
C ARG A 37 -0.10 7.15 3.55
N ALA A 38 -1.01 7.31 2.59
CA ALA A 38 -0.69 7.91 1.30
C ALA A 38 -0.07 9.32 1.50
N PRO A 39 1.13 9.59 0.94
CA PRO A 39 1.77 10.89 1.03
C PRO A 39 1.11 11.89 0.07
N LEU A 40 -0.16 12.23 0.35
CA LEU A 40 -1.02 13.06 -0.51
C LEU A 40 -0.43 14.43 -0.84
N GLU A 41 0.46 14.94 0.01
CA GLU A 41 1.16 16.22 -0.19
C GLU A 41 2.25 16.11 -1.27
N VAL A 42 2.84 14.93 -1.45
CA VAL A 42 3.98 14.71 -2.33
C VAL A 42 3.55 14.04 -3.63
N LEU A 43 2.54 13.16 -3.59
CA LEU A 43 2.01 12.44 -4.75
C LEU A 43 1.68 13.30 -5.99
N PRO A 44 1.19 14.55 -5.87
CA PRO A 44 0.94 15.41 -7.03
C PRO A 44 2.20 15.80 -7.82
N TYR A 45 3.38 15.72 -7.20
CA TYR A 45 4.67 16.10 -7.77
C TYR A 45 5.47 14.89 -8.28
N VAL A 46 4.88 13.69 -8.25
CA VAL A 46 5.54 12.46 -8.67
C VAL A 46 5.17 12.15 -10.12
N ASP A 47 6.18 12.20 -10.99
CA ASP A 47 6.05 11.74 -12.37
C ASP A 47 6.38 10.25 -12.49
N ARG A 48 5.74 9.57 -13.44
CA ARG A 48 5.94 8.13 -13.67
C ARG A 48 7.33 7.85 -14.24
N GLY A 49 8.02 6.86 -13.68
CA GLY A 49 9.39 6.48 -14.02
C GLY A 49 10.46 7.45 -13.50
N SER A 50 10.07 8.43 -12.68
CA SER A 50 10.99 9.43 -12.13
C SER A 50 11.78 8.88 -10.93
N ARG A 51 12.87 9.56 -10.58
CA ARG A 51 13.63 9.22 -9.37
C ARG A 51 12.80 9.52 -8.11
N GLU A 52 11.95 10.54 -8.19
CA GLU A 52 11.00 10.97 -7.19
C GLU A 52 10.00 9.86 -6.87
N GLU A 53 9.52 9.14 -7.89
CA GLU A 53 8.65 7.96 -7.70
C GLU A 53 9.34 6.89 -6.83
N GLU A 54 10.61 6.58 -7.09
CA GLU A 54 11.33 5.59 -6.28
C GLU A 54 11.50 6.06 -4.83
N VAL A 55 11.85 7.33 -4.62
CA VAL A 55 12.05 7.91 -3.28
C VAL A 55 10.75 7.92 -2.50
N VAL A 56 9.65 8.37 -3.12
CA VAL A 56 8.32 8.40 -2.51
C VAL A 56 7.82 7.00 -2.22
N THR A 57 8.00 6.06 -3.15
CA THR A 57 7.61 4.66 -2.94
C THR A 57 8.36 4.05 -1.76
N ARG A 58 9.67 4.26 -1.63
CA ARG A 58 10.46 3.76 -0.50
C ARG A 58 10.05 4.41 0.82
N ALA A 59 9.84 5.73 0.83
CA ALA A 59 9.39 6.45 2.02
C ALA A 59 7.99 5.98 2.48
N TRP A 60 7.08 5.79 1.52
CA TRP A 60 5.72 5.29 1.77
C TRP A 60 5.75 3.86 2.31
N GLN A 61 6.55 2.97 1.69
CA GLN A 61 6.76 1.61 2.16
C GLN A 61 7.31 1.57 3.60
N GLY A 62 8.28 2.42 3.93
CA GLY A 62 8.83 2.55 5.28
C GLY A 62 7.77 2.98 6.30
N SER A 63 6.92 3.94 5.95
CA SER A 63 5.82 4.42 6.80
C SER A 63 4.78 3.33 7.06
N VAL A 64 4.37 2.60 6.01
CA VAL A 64 3.43 1.47 6.10
C VAL A 64 4.03 0.36 6.96
N LYS A 65 5.31 0.02 6.74
CA LYS A 65 6.02 -0.99 7.54
C LYS A 65 6.04 -0.63 9.02
N ASN A 66 6.42 0.60 9.35
CA ASN A 66 6.50 1.05 10.75
C ASN A 66 5.13 0.99 11.42
N ARG A 67 4.07 1.39 10.71
CA ARG A 67 2.71 1.32 11.24
C ARG A 67 2.22 -0.12 11.41
N TYR A 68 2.47 -0.97 10.42
CA TYR A 68 2.16 -2.39 10.51
C TYR A 68 2.86 -3.04 11.71
N CYS A 69 4.16 -2.78 11.91
CA CYS A 69 4.88 -3.26 13.09
C CYS A 69 4.27 -2.75 14.41
N ALA A 70 3.82 -1.48 14.45
CA ALA A 70 3.22 -0.91 15.65
C ALA A 70 1.83 -1.52 15.97
N GLU A 71 1.03 -1.86 14.95
CA GLU A 71 -0.30 -2.45 15.14
C GLU A 71 -0.28 -3.95 15.41
N TYR A 72 0.73 -4.67 14.89
CA TYR A 72 0.82 -6.13 14.95
C TYR A 72 2.06 -6.62 15.71
N GLY A 73 2.54 -5.82 16.68
CA GLY A 73 3.83 -5.94 17.35
C GLY A 73 4.26 -7.35 17.77
N ASP A 74 3.36 -8.18 18.32
CA ASP A 74 3.70 -9.53 18.77
C ASP A 74 3.77 -10.58 17.63
N ASP A 75 2.99 -10.42 16.56
CA ASP A 75 3.05 -11.29 15.36
C ASP A 75 4.32 -11.00 14.52
N ALA A 76 4.76 -9.73 14.48
CA ALA A 76 5.97 -9.33 13.78
C ALA A 76 7.26 -9.84 14.46
N ILE A 77 7.22 -10.01 15.79
CA ILE A 77 8.33 -10.58 16.59
C ILE A 77 8.34 -12.10 16.47
N GLN A 78 7.18 -12.78 16.47
CA GLN A 78 7.09 -14.24 16.39
C GLN A 78 7.38 -14.81 14.99
N PHE A 79 7.07 -14.08 13.90
CA PHE A 79 7.36 -14.50 12.52
C PHE A 79 8.60 -13.84 11.89
N GLY A 80 9.25 -12.92 12.61
CA GLY A 80 10.63 -12.48 12.37
C GLY A 80 10.94 -11.82 11.00
N PRO A 81 12.24 -11.65 10.69
CA PRO A 81 12.74 -11.12 9.42
C PRO A 81 12.21 -11.85 8.18
N LEU A 82 11.88 -13.15 8.31
CA LEU A 82 11.33 -14.00 7.25
C LEU A 82 9.95 -13.55 6.77
N PHE A 83 9.07 -13.13 7.68
CA PHE A 83 7.79 -12.56 7.30
C PHE A 83 7.98 -11.28 6.48
N TRP A 84 8.91 -10.41 6.90
CA TRP A 84 9.24 -9.20 6.17
C TRP A 84 9.85 -9.45 4.79
N ILE A 85 10.57 -10.56 4.58
CA ILE A 85 11.04 -10.97 3.24
C ILE A 85 9.86 -11.24 2.29
N VAL A 86 8.74 -11.76 2.79
CA VAL A 86 7.54 -12.04 1.99
C VAL A 86 6.65 -10.80 1.83
N VAL A 87 6.45 -10.05 2.91
CA VAL A 87 5.50 -8.92 2.98
C VAL A 87 6.06 -7.65 2.35
N SER A 88 7.35 -7.36 2.56
CA SER A 88 7.95 -6.11 2.07
C SER A 88 7.82 -5.96 0.55
N PRO A 89 8.09 -6.99 -0.28
CA PRO A 89 7.86 -6.92 -1.71
C PRO A 89 6.38 -6.75 -2.07
N LEU A 90 5.46 -7.38 -1.32
CA LEU A 90 4.02 -7.25 -1.57
C LEU A 90 3.49 -5.85 -1.26
N ILE A 91 3.98 -5.22 -0.20
CA ILE A 91 3.70 -3.80 0.07
C ILE A 91 4.19 -2.94 -1.09
N GLN A 92 5.40 -3.20 -1.59
CA GLN A 92 5.94 -2.46 -2.73
C GLN A 92 5.08 -2.63 -3.99
N TYR A 93 4.67 -3.85 -4.32
CA TYR A 93 3.75 -4.10 -5.44
C TYR A 93 2.41 -3.39 -5.26
N ALA A 94 1.83 -3.45 -4.05
CA ALA A 94 0.57 -2.78 -3.74
C ALA A 94 0.69 -1.25 -3.89
N ILE A 95 1.77 -0.65 -3.38
CA ILE A 95 2.04 0.77 -3.54
C ILE A 95 2.15 1.13 -5.03
N GLN A 96 2.90 0.34 -5.81
CA GLN A 96 3.04 0.59 -7.26
C GLN A 96 1.72 0.46 -8.01
N ALA A 97 0.89 -0.54 -7.68
CA ALA A 97 -0.43 -0.70 -8.27
C ALA A 97 -1.34 0.51 -7.95
N ILE A 98 -1.35 0.95 -6.69
CA ILE A 98 -2.12 2.12 -6.25
C ILE A 98 -1.58 3.40 -6.89
N LEU A 99 -0.27 3.56 -7.00
CA LEU A 99 0.36 4.73 -7.60
C LEU A 99 0.09 4.80 -9.12
N LYS A 100 0.21 3.67 -9.83
CA LYS A 100 -0.16 3.57 -11.25
C LYS A 100 -1.61 3.96 -11.44
N TRP A 101 -2.52 3.37 -10.66
CA TRP A 101 -3.94 3.70 -10.69
C TRP A 101 -4.18 5.18 -10.38
N TRP A 102 -3.50 5.75 -9.38
CA TRP A 102 -3.60 7.15 -9.01
C TRP A 102 -3.19 8.12 -10.13
N LEU A 103 -2.14 7.77 -10.87
CA LEU A 103 -1.61 8.58 -11.97
C LEU A 103 -2.49 8.51 -13.24
N GLU A 104 -3.32 7.47 -13.40
CA GLU A 104 -4.19 7.29 -14.58
C GLU A 104 -5.31 8.33 -14.70
N SER A 105 -5.83 8.87 -13.59
CA SER A 105 -6.94 9.83 -13.64
C SER A 105 -6.99 10.78 -12.44
N ALA A 106 -7.35 12.04 -12.70
CA ALA A 106 -7.63 13.02 -11.65
C ALA A 106 -8.80 12.61 -10.75
N SER A 107 -9.77 11.83 -11.23
CA SER A 107 -10.90 11.34 -10.41
C SER A 107 -10.44 10.36 -9.33
N HIS A 108 -9.42 9.53 -9.62
CA HIS A 108 -8.79 8.65 -8.63
C HIS A 108 -8.13 9.45 -7.51
N ARG A 109 -7.68 10.67 -7.83
CA ARG A 109 -7.06 11.58 -6.87
C ARG A 109 -8.01 11.97 -5.74
N VAL A 110 -9.23 12.30 -6.12
CA VAL A 110 -10.30 12.68 -5.19
C VAL A 110 -10.69 11.50 -4.29
N LEU A 111 -10.64 10.27 -4.80
CA LEU A 111 -11.07 9.08 -4.06
C LEU A 111 -10.14 8.74 -2.89
N ILE A 112 -8.80 8.69 -3.04
CA ILE A 112 -7.91 8.41 -1.89
C ILE A 112 -8.00 9.54 -0.86
N VAL A 113 -8.11 10.80 -1.31
CA VAL A 113 -8.30 11.94 -0.40
C VAL A 113 -9.59 11.76 0.42
N GLY A 114 -10.67 11.31 -0.23
CA GLY A 114 -11.94 10.98 0.41
C GLY A 114 -11.81 9.86 1.44
N TRP A 115 -11.25 8.71 1.03
CA TRP A 115 -11.12 7.53 1.90
C TRP A 115 -10.19 7.77 3.10
N ARG A 116 -9.13 8.58 2.93
CA ARG A 116 -8.27 8.95 4.05
C ARG A 116 -9.02 9.79 5.09
N LYS A 117 -9.93 10.67 4.67
CA LYS A 117 -10.78 11.44 5.61
C LYS A 117 -11.78 10.55 6.34
N GLU A 118 -12.29 9.51 5.69
CA GLU A 118 -13.19 8.53 6.31
C GLU A 118 -12.47 7.66 7.34
N GLY A 119 -11.25 7.19 7.05
CA GLY A 119 -10.46 6.36 7.98
C GLY A 119 -9.86 7.10 9.18
N MET A 120 -9.87 8.44 9.18
CA MET A 120 -9.45 9.27 10.32
C MET A 120 -10.60 9.61 11.29
N ARG A 121 -11.83 9.21 11.00
CA ARG A 121 -12.99 9.32 11.90
C ARG A 121 -13.12 8.07 12.76
#